data_AF-A0A6I2QT51-F1
#
_entry.id   AF-A0A6I2QT51-F1
#
_cell.length_a   1.000
_cell.length_b   1.000
_cell.length_c   1.000
_cell.angle_alpha   90.00
_cell.angle_beta   90.00
_cell.angle_gamma   90.00
#
_symmetry.space_group_name_H-M   'P 1'
#
loop_
_entity.id
_entity.type
_entity.pdbx_description
1 polymer ?
#
loop_
_entity_poly.entity_id
_entity_poly.type
_entity_poly.pdbx_seq_one_letter_code
_entity_poly.pdbx_strand_id
1 'polypeptide(L)' 'MKKIEDLRNEYIEKFDDYFPNMGLSEDKEVEIIEKCLKEGKDAYELGYFKLDANIKY' A
#
# COMPACT_ATOMS: atom_id res chain seq x y z
N MET A 1 15.53 -6.03 9.71
CA MET A 1 14.16 -5.58 9.36
C MET A 1 14.28 -4.16 8.85
N LYS A 2 13.84 -3.90 7.62
CA LYS A 2 13.63 -2.51 7.19
C LYS A 2 12.57 -1.90 8.11
N LYS A 3 12.69 -0.62 8.46
CA LYS A 3 11.64 0.03 9.23
C LYS A 3 10.42 0.19 8.32
N ILE A 4 9.21 0.18 8.88
CA ILE A 4 7.99 0.42 8.11
C ILE A 4 8.05 1.73 7.33
N GLU A 5 8.73 2.75 7.87
CA GLU A 5 8.97 4.02 7.19
C GLU A 5 9.78 3.87 5.89
N ASP A 6 10.80 3.00 5.87
CA ASP A 6 11.59 2.74 4.66
C ASP A 6 10.71 2.09 3.58
N LEU A 7 9.87 1.13 3.98
CA LEU A 7 8.96 0.44 3.07
C LEU A 7 7.89 1.38 2.49
N ARG A 8 7.35 2.29 3.31
CA ARG A 8 6.41 3.33 2.86
C ARG A 8 7.07 4.26 1.85
N ASN A 9 8.31 4.69 2.09
CA ASN A 9 9.05 5.52 1.16
C ASN A 9 9.31 4.79 -0.17
N GLU A 10 9.76 3.53 -0.12
CA GLU A 10 9.93 2.72 -1.33
C GLU A 10 8.63 2.53 -2.12
N TYR A 11 7.50 2.37 -1.42
CA TYR A 11 6.19 2.32 -2.06
C TYR A 11 5.86 3.64 -2.76
N ILE A 12 6.06 4.78 -2.10
CA ILE A 12 5.83 6.11 -2.68
C ILE A 12 6.73 6.33 -3.90
N GLU A 13 8.01 6.00 -3.82
CA GLU A 13 8.93 6.15 -4.96
C GLU A 13 8.54 5.28 -6.16
N LYS A 14 7.92 4.12 -5.90
CA LYS A 14 7.53 3.17 -6.96
C LYS A 14 6.19 3.49 -7.61
N PHE A 15 5.21 3.93 -6.82
CA PHE A 15 3.83 4.10 -7.26
C PHE A 15 3.40 5.58 -7.34
N ASP A 16 4.26 6.51 -6.92
CA ASP A 16 3.99 7.94 -6.82
C ASP A 16 2.73 8.26 -5.97
N ASP A 17 2.40 7.37 -5.03
CA ASP A 17 1.22 7.47 -4.18
C ASP A 17 1.48 6.92 -2.77
N TYR A 18 0.70 7.39 -1.80
CA TYR A 18 0.77 6.96 -0.42
C TYR A 18 0.06 5.62 -0.23
N PHE A 19 0.69 4.71 0.51
CA PHE A 19 0.06 3.45 0.87
C PHE A 19 -1.15 3.67 1.81
N PRO A 20 -2.34 3.14 1.50
CA PRO A 20 -3.54 3.29 2.34
C PRO A 20 -3.46 2.42 3.61
N ASN A 21 -2.72 2.89 4.61
CA ASN A 21 -2.50 2.17 5.87
C ASN A 21 -3.60 2.35 6.94
N MET A 22 -4.65 3.11 6.64
CA MET A 22 -5.67 3.44 7.63
C MET A 22 -6.41 2.19 8.12
N GLY A 23 -6.30 1.89 9.42
CA GLY A 23 -6.94 0.72 10.04
C GLY A 23 -6.19 -0.60 9.87
N LEU A 24 -4.95 -0.59 9.35
CA LEU A 24 -4.06 -1.74 9.30
C LEU A 24 -3.09 -1.77 10.49
N SER A 25 -2.79 -2.97 10.97
CA SER A 25 -1.64 -3.20 11.85
C SER A 25 -0.34 -3.09 11.06
N GLU A 26 0.75 -2.68 11.71
CA GLU A 26 2.08 -2.55 11.09
C GLU A 26 2.53 -3.84 10.39
N ASP A 27 2.33 -5.01 11.00
CA ASP A 27 2.70 -6.31 10.40
C ASP A 27 1.96 -6.57 9.07
N LYS A 28 0.66 -6.23 9.01
CA LYS A 28 -0.13 -6.37 7.79
C LYS A 28 0.30 -5.37 6.74
N GLU A 29 0.61 -4.16 7.16
CA GLU A 29 1.10 -3.11 6.28
C GLU A 29 2.41 -3.52 5.61
N VAL A 30 3.37 -4.06 6.38
CA VAL A 30 4.62 -4.61 5.85
C VAL A 30 4.34 -5.69 4.81
N GLU A 31 3.50 -6.68 5.12
CA GLU A 31 3.20 -7.79 4.20
C GLU A 31 2.63 -7.29 2.86
N ILE A 32 1.70 -6.33 2.92
CA ILE A 32 1.05 -5.81 1.73
C ILE A 32 2.03 -4.97 0.90
N ILE A 33 2.80 -4.07 1.53
CA ILE A 33 3.79 -3.25 0.82
C ILE A 33 4.84 -4.14 0.15
N GLU A 34 5.36 -5.16 0.83
CA GLU A 34 6.33 -6.09 0.25
C GLU A 34 5.75 -6.82 -0.98
N LYS A 35 4.48 -7.24 -0.94
CA LYS A 35 3.79 -7.82 -2.09
C LYS A 35 3.61 -6.82 -3.23
N CYS A 36 3.22 -5.59 -2.93
CA CYS A 36 3.09 -4.53 -3.93
C CYS A 36 4.43 -4.27 -4.64
N LEU A 37 5.50 -4.09 -3.86
CA LEU A 37 6.84 -3.88 -4.39
C LEU A 37 7.33 -5.07 -5.22
N LYS A 38 7.06 -6.31 -4.78
CA LYS A 38 7.44 -7.53 -5.48
C LYS A 38 6.70 -7.73 -6.80
N GLU A 39 5.38 -7.50 -6.83
CA GLU A 39 4.56 -7.67 -8.03
C GLU A 39 4.59 -6.46 -8.95
N GLY A 40 5.08 -5.32 -8.45
CA GLY A 40 5.05 -4.05 -9.18
C GLY A 40 3.65 -3.53 -9.43
N LYS A 41 2.72 -3.86 -8.54
CA LYS A 41 1.32 -3.44 -8.57
C LYS A 41 0.98 -2.75 -7.27
N ASP A 42 0.18 -1.70 -7.35
CA ASP A 42 -0.27 -0.99 -6.16
C ASP A 42 -1.29 -1.83 -5.35
N ALA A 43 -1.63 -1.35 -4.16
CA ALA A 43 -2.51 -2.07 -3.26
C ALA A 43 -3.97 -2.20 -3.77
N TYR A 44 -4.42 -1.31 -4.66
CA TYR A 44 -5.72 -1.37 -5.31
C TYR A 44 -5.70 -2.39 -6.47
N GLU A 45 -4.63 -2.41 -7.26
CA GLU A 45 -4.39 -3.36 -8.34
C GLU A 45 -4.29 -4.80 -7.84
N LEU A 46 -3.70 -5.00 -6.66
CA LEU A 46 -3.67 -6.30 -5.96
C LEU A 46 -4.99 -6.64 -5.26
N GLY A 47 -5.96 -5.72 -5.23
CA GLY A 47 -7.28 -5.95 -4.65
C GLY A 47 -7.32 -5.94 -3.12
N TYR A 48 -6.28 -5.41 -2.46
CA TYR A 48 -6.29 -5.19 -1.01
C TYR A 48 -7.26 -4.10 -0.60
N PHE A 49 -7.40 -3.09 -1.46
CA PHE A 49 -8.31 -1.98 -1.25
C PHE A 49 -9.24 -1.85 -2.44
N LYS A 50 -10.44 -1.34 -2.16
CA LYS A 50 -11.42 -0.99 -3.19
C LYS A 50 -11.61 0.52 -3.11
N LEU A 51 -11.40 1.20 -4.24
CA LEU A 51 -11.95 2.53 -4.42
C LEU A 51 -13.47 2.37 -4.47
N ASP A 52 -14.14 2.77 -3.40
CA ASP A 52 -15.60 2.79 -3.38
C ASP A 52 -16.07 3.81 -4.42
N ALA A 53 -16.47 3.33 -5.60
CA ALA A 53 -16.88 4.17 -6.73
C ALA A 53 -18.20 4.94 -6.50
N ASN A 54 -18.76 4.89 -5.28
CA ASN A 54 -20.02 5.51 -4.89
C ASN A 54 -19.87 6.78 -4.04
N ILE A 55 -18.67 7.35 -3.92
CA ILE A 55 -18.52 8.70 -3.34
C ILE A 55 -19.05 9.73 -4.35
N LYS A 56 -20.36 10.02 -4.27
CA LYS A 56 -20.93 11.23 -4.87
C LYS A 56 -20.50 12.42 -4.00
N TYR A 57 -19.63 13.26 -4.53
CA TYR A 57 -19.39 14.61 -4.01
C TYR A 57 -20.65 15.47 -4.14
#